data_AF-A0A4D7ARX8-F1
#
_entry.id   AF-A0A4D7ARX8-F1
#
_cell.length_a   1.000
_cell.length_b   1.000
_cell.length_c   1.000
_cell.angle_alpha   90.00
_cell.angle_beta   90.00
_cell.angle_gamma   90.00
#
_symmetry.space_group_name_H-M   'P 1'
#
loop_
_entity.id
_entity.type
_entity.pdbx_description
1 polymer ?
#
loop_
_entity_poly.entity_id
_entity_poly.type
_entity_poly.pdbx_seq_one_letter_code
_entity_poly.pdbx_strand_id
1 'polypeptide(L)'
;MNRHPAHILLLKAARALELLIAAVILLVIVCGAVFLFRETGRTLLLSPEAFALGDFLSATLLLVMGIEFVKMLALHTADAVVDVLLFTIVRQMIVSHTDAAETLLGVAAVAGIFAVKKYLQARENAA
;
A
#
# COMPACT_ATOMS: atom_id res chain seq x y z
N MET A 1 9.18 22.78 -36.86
CA MET A 1 10.35 22.11 -36.25
C MET A 1 10.76 22.87 -34.98
N ASN A 2 10.12 22.63 -33.82
CA ASN A 2 10.61 23.07 -32.49
C ASN A 2 9.77 22.62 -31.25
N ARG A 3 9.09 21.45 -31.28
CA ARG A 3 8.26 20.99 -30.13
C ARG A 3 8.96 20.05 -29.13
N HIS A 4 10.27 19.84 -29.26
CA HIS A 4 11.00 18.83 -28.50
C HIS A 4 11.39 19.19 -27.04
N PRO A 5 11.66 20.45 -26.62
CA PRO A 5 12.19 20.71 -25.28
C PRO A 5 11.12 20.79 -24.17
N ALA A 6 9.88 21.20 -24.48
CA ALA A 6 8.84 21.41 -23.48
C ALA A 6 8.33 20.11 -22.85
N HIS A 7 8.15 19.05 -23.65
CA HIS A 7 7.70 17.75 -23.14
C HIS A 7 8.72 17.11 -22.20
N ILE A 8 10.02 17.25 -22.49
CA ILE A 8 11.10 16.73 -21.64
C ILE A 8 11.16 17.50 -20.31
N LEU A 9 10.93 18.82 -20.34
CA LEU A 9 10.91 19.65 -19.14
C LEU A 9 9.75 19.28 -18.22
N LEU A 10 8.55 19.07 -18.78
CA LEU A 10 7.36 18.65 -18.04
C LEU A 10 7.55 17.25 -17.42
N LEU A 11 8.07 16.29 -18.18
CA LEU A 11 8.36 14.94 -17.67
C LEU A 11 9.40 14.96 -16.54
N LYS A 12 10.43 15.80 -16.66
CA LYS A 12 11.46 15.95 -15.63
C LYS A 12 10.91 16.62 -14.36
N ALA A 13 10.06 17.63 -14.51
CA ALA A 13 9.38 18.28 -13.40
C ALA A 13 8.38 17.33 -12.70
N ALA A 14 7.60 16.57 -13.47
CA ALA A 14 6.68 15.57 -12.93
C ALA A 14 7.43 14.50 -12.13
N ARG A 15 8.54 13.97 -12.65
CA ARG A 15 9.39 13.00 -11.93
C ARG A 15 10.00 13.59 -10.66
N ALA A 16 10.43 14.86 -10.69
CA ALA A 16 10.96 15.53 -9.51
C ALA A 16 9.88 15.72 -8.43
N LEU A 17 8.65 16.07 -8.84
CA LEU A 17 7.52 16.22 -7.94
C LEU A 17 7.08 14.88 -7.34
N GLU A 18 7.05 13.82 -8.15
CA GLU A 18 6.75 12.46 -7.70
C GLU A 18 7.75 11.99 -6.65
N LEU A 19 9.05 12.18 -6.90
CA LEU A 19 10.09 11.82 -5.94
C LEU A 19 9.97 12.64 -4.65
N LEU A 20 9.63 13.93 -4.75
CA LEU A 20 9.41 14.79 -3.59
C LEU A 20 8.22 14.30 -2.75
N ILE A 21 7.09 13.97 -3.39
CA ILE A 21 5.89 13.44 -2.71
C ILE A 21 6.22 12.10 -2.05
N ALA A 22 6.87 11.20 -2.78
CA ALA A 22 7.30 9.90 -2.25
C ALA A 22 8.22 10.07 -1.02
N ALA A 23 9.15 11.01 -1.06
CA ALA A 23 10.04 11.31 0.06
C ALA A 23 9.30 11.85 1.29
N VAL A 24 8.33 12.75 1.10
CA VAL A 24 7.51 13.29 2.21
C VAL A 24 6.66 12.19 2.85
N ILE A 25 5.99 11.37 2.04
CA ILE A 25 5.18 10.25 2.53
C ILE A 25 6.06 9.26 3.30
N LEU A 26 7.23 8.93 2.75
CA LEU A 26 8.20 8.03 3.42
C LEU A 26 8.60 8.57 4.80
N LEU A 27 8.87 9.87 4.90
CA LEU A 27 9.23 10.50 6.18
C LEU A 27 8.10 10.38 7.21
N VAL A 28 6.85 10.61 6.80
CA VAL A 28 5.67 10.44 7.67
C VAL A 28 5.53 8.99 8.14
N ILE A 29 5.72 8.02 7.25
CA ILE A 29 5.66 6.58 7.58
C ILE A 29 6.76 6.22 8.60
N VAL A 30 7.99 6.69 8.39
CA VAL A 30 9.10 6.43 9.34
C VAL A 30 8.78 7.03 10.72
N CYS A 31 8.30 8.27 10.78
CA CYS A 31 7.86 8.88 12.04
C CYS A 31 6.72 8.09 12.71
N GLY A 32 5.73 7.66 11.93
CA GLY A 32 4.61 6.84 12.42
C GLY A 32 5.07 5.49 12.97
N ALA A 33 6.03 4.84 12.30
CA ALA A 33 6.62 3.58 12.76
C ALA A 33 7.34 3.77 14.10
N VAL A 34 8.21 4.78 14.21
CA VAL A 34 8.92 5.08 15.47
C VAL A 34 7.95 5.34 16.62
N PHE A 35 6.90 6.13 16.37
CA PHE A 35 5.88 6.41 17.37
C PHE A 35 5.14 5.14 17.81
N LEU A 36 4.71 4.31 16.85
CA LEU A 36 4.02 3.05 17.12
C LEU A 36 4.88 2.10 17.94
N PHE A 37 6.15 1.90 17.59
CA PHE A 37 7.05 1.02 18.33
C PHE A 37 7.34 1.54 19.74
N ARG A 38 7.50 2.86 19.88
CA ARG A 38 7.73 3.48 21.19
C ARG A 38 6.52 3.30 22.11
N GLU A 39 5.31 3.56 21.61
CA GLU A 39 4.09 3.41 22.40
C GLU A 39 3.83 1.94 22.73
N THR A 40 3.99 1.04 21.75
CA THR A 40 3.86 -0.41 21.95
C THR A 40 4.84 -0.92 23.01
N GLY A 41 6.12 -0.54 22.92
CA GLY A 41 7.14 -0.93 23.90
C GLY A 41 6.83 -0.37 25.29
N ARG A 42 6.33 0.86 25.37
CA ARG A 42 5.91 1.49 26.64
C ARG A 42 4.74 0.73 27.28
N THR A 43 3.72 0.39 26.50
CA THR A 43 2.55 -0.37 26.97
C THR A 43 2.96 -1.77 27.43
N LEU A 44 3.80 -2.47 26.68
CA LEU A 44 4.30 -3.80 27.07
C LEU A 44 5.13 -3.79 28.37
N LEU A 45 5.90 -2.72 28.63
CA LEU A 45 6.71 -2.61 29.84
C LEU A 45 5.91 -2.18 31.07
N LEU A 46 4.93 -1.30 30.91
CA LEU A 46 4.19 -0.70 32.03
C LEU A 46 2.87 -1.41 32.34
N SER A 47 2.21 -1.99 31.34
CA SER A 47 0.89 -2.62 31.47
C SER A 47 0.69 -3.69 30.40
N PRO A 48 1.29 -4.88 30.56
CA PRO A 48 1.22 -5.96 29.57
C PRO A 48 -0.22 -6.40 29.24
N GLU A 49 -1.13 -6.27 30.21
CA GLU A 49 -2.56 -6.59 30.09
C GLU A 49 -3.35 -5.59 29.23
N ALA A 50 -2.83 -4.36 29.05
CA ALA A 50 -3.43 -3.34 28.20
C ALA A 50 -2.99 -3.45 26.73
N PHE A 51 -2.11 -4.39 26.40
CA PHE A 51 -1.62 -4.57 25.03
C PHE A 51 -2.66 -5.28 24.15
N ALA A 52 -3.19 -4.55 23.18
CA ALA A 52 -4.06 -5.10 22.14
C ALA A 52 -3.26 -5.46 20.89
N LEU A 53 -3.04 -6.76 20.67
CA LEU A 53 -2.32 -7.25 19.48
C LEU A 53 -3.01 -6.85 18.17
N GLY A 54 -4.35 -6.83 18.14
CA GLY A 54 -5.13 -6.42 16.96
C GLY A 54 -4.81 -5.00 16.51
N ASP A 55 -4.76 -4.05 17.45
CA ASP A 55 -4.47 -2.64 17.16
C ASP A 55 -3.01 -2.44 16.72
N PHE A 56 -2.07 -3.12 17.40
CA PHE A 56 -0.67 -3.09 17.00
C PHE A 56 -0.47 -3.65 15.59
N LEU A 57 -1.08 -4.80 15.30
CA LEU A 57 -1.08 -5.36 13.97
C LEU A 57 -1.67 -4.34 13.02
N SER A 58 -2.92 -3.90 13.18
CA SER A 58 -3.60 -2.92 12.32
C SER A 58 -2.71 -1.72 11.94
N ALA A 59 -2.12 -1.05 12.94
CA ALA A 59 -1.28 0.11 12.73
C ALA A 59 0.03 -0.24 12.00
N THR A 60 0.70 -1.34 12.39
CA THR A 60 1.86 -1.87 11.66
C THR A 60 1.46 -2.22 10.23
N LEU A 61 0.23 -2.68 10.03
CA LEU A 61 -0.25 -3.13 8.75
C LEU A 61 -0.42 -1.95 7.80
N LEU A 62 -1.02 -0.88 8.28
CA LEU A 62 -1.13 0.39 7.58
C LEU A 62 0.24 0.97 7.18
N LEU A 63 1.25 0.88 8.06
CA LEU A 63 2.60 1.38 7.76
C LEU A 63 3.28 0.60 6.63
N VAL A 64 3.22 -0.73 6.66
CA VAL A 64 3.76 -1.58 5.59
C VAL A 64 3.12 -1.24 4.25
N MET A 65 1.80 -1.00 4.25
CA MET A 65 1.06 -0.60 3.05
C MET A 65 1.52 0.76 2.50
N GLY A 66 1.75 1.73 3.37
CA GLY A 66 2.30 3.03 2.98
C GLY A 66 3.66 2.89 2.29
N ILE A 67 4.53 2.00 2.77
CA ILE A 67 5.86 1.78 2.17
C ILE A 67 5.74 1.18 0.77
N GLU A 68 4.85 0.21 0.57
CA GLU A 68 4.56 -0.34 -0.76
C GLU A 68 4.04 0.72 -1.73
N PHE A 69 3.14 1.59 -1.26
CA PHE A 69 2.64 2.70 -2.05
C PHE A 69 3.75 3.68 -2.47
N VAL A 70 4.67 4.02 -1.55
CA VAL A 70 5.84 4.85 -1.86
C VAL A 70 6.73 4.19 -2.91
N LYS A 71 6.97 2.88 -2.81
CA LYS A 71 7.75 2.13 -3.80
C LYS A 71 7.08 2.15 -5.17
N MET A 72 5.75 1.99 -5.21
CA MET A 72 4.96 2.09 -6.43
C MET A 72 5.09 3.48 -7.08
N LEU A 73 4.99 4.57 -6.31
CA LEU A 73 5.21 5.92 -6.82
C LEU A 73 6.65 6.09 -7.34
N ALA A 74 7.66 5.61 -6.62
CA ALA A 74 9.05 5.79 -7.02
C ALA A 74 9.45 4.97 -8.27
N LEU A 75 8.91 3.77 -8.44
CA LEU A 75 9.33 2.80 -9.47
C LEU A 75 8.42 2.76 -10.70
N HIS A 76 7.28 3.46 -10.70
CA HIS A 76 6.36 3.52 -11.84
C HIS A 76 5.89 2.13 -12.36
N THR A 77 5.95 1.10 -11.52
CA THR A 77 5.58 -0.28 -11.87
C THR A 77 4.09 -0.50 -11.60
N ALA A 78 3.25 -0.26 -12.60
CA ALA A 78 1.80 -0.49 -12.54
C ALA A 78 1.40 -1.94 -12.21
N ASP A 79 2.31 -2.90 -12.42
CA ASP A 79 2.08 -4.33 -12.11
C ASP A 79 2.20 -4.61 -10.59
N ALA A 80 3.04 -3.88 -9.87
CA ALA A 80 3.22 -4.04 -8.42
C ALA A 80 1.99 -3.60 -7.62
N VAL A 81 1.16 -2.73 -8.20
CA VAL A 81 -0.03 -2.16 -7.57
C VAL A 81 -1.04 -3.24 -7.22
N VAL A 82 -1.25 -4.18 -8.15
CA VAL A 82 -2.23 -5.25 -7.98
C VAL A 82 -1.83 -6.18 -6.84
N ASP A 83 -0.54 -6.51 -6.76
CA ASP A 83 -0.03 -7.40 -5.71
C ASP A 83 -0.09 -6.72 -4.32
N VAL A 84 0.20 -5.41 -4.28
CA VAL A 84 0.08 -4.60 -3.06
C VAL A 84 -1.39 -4.47 -2.63
N LEU A 85 -2.32 -4.22 -3.57
CA LEU A 85 -3.76 -4.17 -3.30
C LEU A 85 -4.30 -5.52 -2.79
N LEU A 86 -3.92 -6.63 -3.43
CA LEU A 86 -4.29 -7.98 -3.01
C LEU A 86 -3.78 -8.28 -1.59
N PHE A 87 -2.52 -7.94 -1.31
CA PHE A 87 -1.94 -8.08 0.03
C PHE A 87 -2.68 -7.21 1.06
N THR A 88 -3.09 -5.98 0.69
CA THR A 88 -3.87 -5.08 1.55
C THR A 88 -5.17 -5.74 1.97
N ILE A 89 -5.96 -6.20 1.00
CA ILE A 89 -7.31 -6.69 1.22
C ILE A 89 -7.28 -7.93 2.11
N VAL A 90 -6.45 -8.92 1.75
CA VAL A 90 -6.32 -10.17 2.50
C VAL A 90 -5.93 -9.91 3.97
N ARG A 91 -5.03 -8.97 4.17
CA ARG A 91 -4.50 -8.66 5.49
C ARG A 91 -5.46 -7.82 6.34
N GLN A 92 -6.16 -6.89 5.73
CA GLN A 92 -7.18 -6.11 6.41
C GLN A 92 -8.30 -7.02 6.91
N MET A 93 -8.70 -8.03 6.12
CA MET A 93 -9.66 -9.07 6.54
C MET A 93 -9.21 -9.87 7.77
N ILE A 94 -7.91 -10.08 7.99
CA ILE A 94 -7.39 -10.82 9.17
C ILE A 94 -7.49 -9.96 10.44
N VAL A 95 -7.23 -8.66 10.33
CA VAL A 95 -7.24 -7.74 11.48
C VAL A 95 -8.65 -7.31 11.85
N SER A 96 -9.54 -7.24 10.87
CA SER A 96 -10.90 -6.79 11.07
C SER A 96 -11.76 -7.97 11.53
N HIS A 97 -12.26 -7.93 12.77
CA HIS A 97 -13.32 -8.80 13.28
C HIS A 97 -14.64 -8.52 12.55
N THR A 98 -14.70 -8.94 11.28
CA THR A 98 -15.77 -8.59 10.36
C THR A 98 -16.81 -9.68 10.33
N ASP A 99 -18.07 -9.25 10.16
CA ASP A 99 -19.21 -10.14 10.09
C ASP A 99 -19.05 -11.06 8.86
N ALA A 100 -19.66 -12.24 8.88
CA ALA A 100 -19.41 -13.26 7.83
C ALA A 100 -19.68 -12.75 6.40
N ALA A 101 -20.58 -11.77 6.25
CA ALA A 101 -20.91 -11.12 4.98
C ALA A 101 -19.79 -10.21 4.45
N GLU A 102 -19.09 -9.47 5.30
CA GLU A 102 -17.97 -8.59 4.91
C GLU A 102 -16.77 -9.42 4.44
N THR A 103 -16.51 -10.54 5.12
CA THR A 103 -15.49 -11.50 4.68
C THR A 103 -15.82 -12.06 3.29
N LEU A 104 -17.08 -12.43 3.04
CA LEU A 104 -17.52 -12.92 1.71
C LEU A 104 -17.35 -11.87 0.61
N LEU A 105 -17.68 -10.61 0.89
CA LEU A 105 -17.46 -9.50 -0.06
C LEU A 105 -15.98 -9.26 -0.35
N GLY A 106 -15.11 -9.36 0.68
CA GLY A 106 -13.66 -9.29 0.52
C GLY A 106 -13.13 -10.40 -0.38
N VAL A 107 -13.55 -11.65 -0.17
CA VAL A 107 -13.18 -12.79 -1.03
C VAL A 107 -13.66 -12.58 -2.47
N ALA A 108 -14.90 -12.11 -2.67
CA ALA A 108 -15.44 -11.84 -3.99
C ALA A 108 -14.66 -10.73 -4.73
N ALA A 109 -14.25 -9.67 -4.01
CA ALA A 109 -13.42 -8.61 -4.57
C ALA A 109 -12.04 -9.13 -5.02
N VAL A 110 -11.39 -9.95 -4.20
CA VAL A 110 -10.12 -10.60 -4.55
C VAL A 110 -10.27 -11.49 -5.79
N ALA A 111 -11.32 -12.31 -5.85
CA ALA A 111 -11.62 -13.14 -7.01
C ALA A 111 -11.86 -12.32 -8.29
N GLY A 112 -12.56 -11.19 -8.18
CA GLY A 112 -12.78 -10.25 -9.28
C GLY A 112 -11.48 -9.65 -9.82
N ILE A 113 -10.58 -9.20 -8.94
CA ILE A 113 -9.27 -8.67 -9.33
C ILE A 113 -8.47 -9.73 -10.11
N PHE A 114 -8.45 -10.98 -9.63
CA PHE A 114 -7.77 -12.08 -10.32
C PHE A 114 -8.39 -12.41 -11.68
N ALA A 115 -9.72 -12.38 -11.79
CA ALA A 115 -10.42 -12.60 -13.06
C ALA A 115 -10.05 -11.53 -14.10
N VAL A 116 -10.02 -10.25 -13.69
CA VAL A 116 -9.61 -9.14 -14.56
C VAL A 116 -8.14 -9.27 -14.97
N LYS A 117 -7.23 -9.57 -14.02
CA LYS A 117 -5.79 -9.79 -14.31
C LYS A 117 -5.61 -10.89 -15.36
N LYS A 118 -6.29 -12.03 -15.19
CA LYS A 118 -6.24 -13.16 -16.13
C LYS A 118 -6.80 -12.80 -17.50
N TYR A 119 -7.91 -12.06 -17.56
CA TYR A 119 -8.54 -11.68 -18.82
C TYR A 119 -7.69 -10.67 -19.61
N LEU A 120 -7.06 -9.71 -18.92
CA LEU A 120 -6.18 -8.73 -19.55
C LEU A 120 -4.90 -9.38 -20.10
N GLN A 121 -4.22 -10.23 -19.31
CA GLN A 121 -3.04 -10.98 -19.75
C GLN A 121 -3.34 -11.93 -20.91
N ALA A 122 -4.52 -12.57 -20.91
CA ALA A 122 -4.94 -13.44 -22.02
C ALA A 122 -5.16 -12.66 -23.33
N ARG A 123 -5.59 -11.40 -23.27
CA ARG A 123 -5.73 -10.54 -24.46
C ARG A 123 -4.38 -10.05 -24.98
N GLU A 124 -3.45 -9.70 -24.10
CA GLU A 124 -2.12 -9.22 -24.50
C GLU A 124 -1.31 -10.31 -25.20
N ASN A 125 -1.42 -11.57 -24.76
CA ASN A 125 -0.75 -12.72 -25.41
C ASN A 125 -1.39 -13.15 -26.75
N ALA A 126 -2.57 -12.63 -27.08
CA ALA A 126 -3.31 -12.95 -28.30
C ALA A 126 -3.23 -11.87 -29.38
N ALA A 127 -2.52 -10.76 -29.11
CA ALA A 127 -2.28 -9.64 -30.01
C ALA A 127 -0.81 -9.60 -30.46
#